data_AF-A0A836BJQ7-F1
#
_entry.id   AF-A0A836BJQ7-F1
#
_cell.length_a   1.000
_cell.length_b   1.000
_cell.length_c   1.000
_cell.angle_alpha   90.00
_cell.angle_beta   90.00
_cell.angle_gamma   90.00
#
_symmetry.space_group_name_H-M   'P 1'
#
loop_
_entity.id
_entity.type
_entity.pdbx_description
1 polymer ?
#
loop_
_entity_poly.entity_id
_entity_poly.type
_entity_poly.pdbx_seq_one_letter_code
_entity_poly.pdbx_strand_id
1 'polypeptide(L)' 'MLKGIRDEIKPKLLKKHFVVSDYIPYGTNWLAYSIRRLKERKRNILLLGSSFIQSHRV' A
#
# COMPACT_ATOMS: atom_id res chain seq x y z
N MET A 1 5.84 6.97 0.24
CA MET A 1 4.72 6.42 1.02
C MET A 1 4.55 4.95 0.67
N LEU A 2 4.03 4.13 1.58
CA LEU A 2 3.76 2.71 1.26
C LEU A 2 2.55 2.63 0.32
N LYS A 3 2.64 1.80 -0.72
CA LYS A 3 1.50 1.55 -1.64
C LYS A 3 0.24 1.16 -0.84
N GLY A 4 -0.89 1.81 -1.13
CA GLY A 4 -2.17 1.55 -0.48
C GLY A 4 -2.36 2.21 0.88
N ILE A 5 -1.35 2.85 1.47
CA ILE A 5 -1.49 3.52 2.78
C ILE A 5 -1.71 5.01 2.60
N ARG A 6 -2.82 5.49 3.19
CA ARG A 6 -3.18 6.92 3.25
C ARG A 6 -3.16 7.56 1.87
N ASP A 7 -3.70 6.87 0.87
CA ASP A 7 -3.72 7.36 -0.51
C ASP A 7 -4.48 8.68 -0.62
N GLU A 8 -5.39 8.99 0.32
CA GLU A 8 -6.09 10.27 0.41
C GLU A 8 -5.19 11.48 0.70
N ILE A 9 -3.98 11.27 1.25
CA ILE A 9 -3.02 12.33 1.57
C ILE A 9 -2.14 12.67 0.36
N LYS A 10 -1.83 11.68 -0.50
CA LYS A 10 -1.01 11.86 -1.70
C LYS A 10 -1.48 13.04 -2.58
N PRO A 11 -2.76 13.15 -2.98
CA PRO A 11 -3.21 14.27 -3.81
C PRO A 11 -3.10 15.61 -3.07
N LYS A 12 -3.22 15.64 -1.74
CA LYS A 12 -3.02 16.88 -0.95
C LYS A 12 -1.57 17.32 -0.95
N LEU A 13 -0.62 16.37 -0.90
CA LEU A 13 0.82 16.66 -0.97
C LEU A 13 1.25 17.10 -2.37
N LEU A 14 0.73 16.43 -3.41
CA LEU A 14 0.98 16.80 -4.80
C LEU A 14 0.46 18.21 -5.11
N LYS A 15 -0.75 18.56 -4.64
CA LYS A 15 -1.29 19.93 -4.75
C LYS A 15 -0.42 21.00 -4.09
N LYS A 16 0.37 20.62 -3.09
CA LYS A 16 1.33 21.48 -2.40
C LYS A 16 2.72 21.47 -3.05
N HIS A 17 2.87 20.87 -4.23
CA HIS A 17 4.12 20.79 -4.99
C HIS A 17 5.24 20.01 -4.29
N PHE A 18 4.88 19.09 -3.38
CA PHE A 18 5.87 18.16 -2.82
C PHE A 18 6.13 17.00 -3.76
N VAL A 19 7.39 16.56 -3.82
CA VAL A 19 7.77 15.31 -4.48
C VAL A 19 7.34 14.13 -3.60
N VAL A 20 6.47 13.28 -4.13
CA VAL A 20 5.98 12.08 -3.45
C VAL A 20 6.48 10.85 -4.21
N SER A 21 7.09 9.90 -3.50
CA SER A 21 7.52 8.62 -4.06
C SER A 21 6.79 7.47 -3.38
N ASP A 22 6.44 6.42 -4.12
CA ASP A 22 5.78 5.23 -3.59
C ASP A 22 6.77 4.07 -3.43
N TYR A 23 6.77 3.48 -2.23
CA TYR A 23 7.51 2.25 -1.94
C TYR A 23 6.66 1.06 -2.37
N ILE A 24 7.14 0.36 -3.39
CA ILE A 24 6.51 -0.82 -3.97
C ILE A 24 7.35 -2.05 -3.58
N PRO A 25 6.84 -2.92 -2.69
CA PRO A 25 7.51 -4.17 -2.38
C PRO A 25 7.42 -5.14 -3.58
N TYR A 26 8.50 -5.87 -3.87
CA TYR A 26 8.57 -6.90 -4.91
C TYR A 26 9.30 -8.15 -4.38
N GLY A 27 9.13 -9.29 -5.06
CA GLY A 27 9.79 -10.56 -4.72
C GLY A 27 8.84 -11.66 -4.25
N THR A 28 9.39 -12.86 -4.06
CA THR A 28 8.64 -14.10 -3.76
C THR A 28 8.16 -14.19 -2.30
N ASN A 29 8.85 -13.54 -1.36
CA ASN A 29 8.50 -13.56 0.06
C ASN A 29 7.39 -12.53 0.41
N TRP A 30 6.24 -12.63 -0.25
CA TRP A 30 5.12 -11.70 -0.07
C TRP A 30 4.40 -11.91 1.27
N LEU A 31 4.40 -13.13 1.82
CA LEU A 31 3.62 -13.50 3.00
C LEU A 31 4.16 -12.84 4.27
N ALA A 32 5.48 -12.94 4.52
CA ALA A 32 6.10 -12.32 5.70
C ALA A 32 5.92 -10.78 5.69
N TYR A 33 6.05 -10.16 4.51
CA TYR A 33 5.79 -8.74 4.32
C TYR A 33 4.33 -8.39 4.64
N SER A 34 3.38 -9.15 4.10
CA SER A 34 1.94 -8.95 4.32
C SER A 34 1.57 -9.06 5.80
N ILE A 35 2.06 -10.09 6.50
CA ILE A 35 1.82 -10.27 7.94
C ILE A 35 2.37 -9.10 8.76
N ARG A 36 3.57 -8.60 8.45
CA ARG A 36 4.12 -7.41 9.11
C ARG A 36 3.20 -6.20 8.92
N ARG A 37 2.71 -5.98 7.71
CA ARG A 37 1.81 -4.86 7.37
C ARG A 37 0.46 -4.97 8.07
N LEU A 38 -0.05 -6.19 8.30
CA LEU A 38 -1.23 -6.44 9.13
C LEU A 38 -1.03 -6.04 10.60
N LYS A 39 0.13 -6.40 11.17
CA LYS A 39 0.47 -6.09 12.57
C LYS A 39 0.62 -4.59 12.82
N GLU A 40 1.11 -3.83 11.85
CA GLU A 40 1.29 -2.37 11.98
C GLU A 40 -0.03 -1.62 12.20
N ARG A 41 -1.11 -1.99 11.48
CA ARG A 41 -2.45 -1.41 11.65
C ARG A 41 -3.53 -2.40 11.19
N LYS A 42 -4.52 -2.67 12.05
CA LYS A 42 -5.68 -3.54 11.71
C LYS A 42 -6.45 -3.09 10.46
N ARG A 43 -6.49 -1.79 10.14
CA ARG A 43 -7.11 -1.26 8.91
C ARG A 43 -6.45 -1.79 7.62
N ASN A 44 -5.20 -2.27 7.68
CA ASN A 44 -4.49 -2.79 6.51
C ASN A 44 -5.02 -4.15 6.02
N ILE A 45 -5.85 -4.85 6.81
CA ILE A 45 -6.50 -6.10 6.39
C ILE A 45 -7.32 -5.89 5.11
N LEU A 46 -8.11 -4.81 5.07
CA LEU A 46 -8.93 -4.47 3.91
C LEU A 46 -8.09 -4.13 2.67
N LEU A 47 -6.93 -3.51 2.88
CA LEU A 47 -6.00 -3.12 1.80
C LEU A 47 -5.31 -4.33 1.15
N LEU A 48 -4.98 -5.36 1.94
CA LEU A 48 -4.40 -6.59 1.39
C LEU A 48 -5.43 -7.36 0.57
N GLY A 49 -6.67 -7.44 1.04
CA GLY A 49 -7.77 -8.09 0.31
C GLY A 49 -8.03 -7.43 -1.04
N SER A 50 -8.12 -6.09 -1.08
CA SER A 50 -8.31 -5.36 -2.35
C SER A 50 -7.10 -5.48 -3.29
N SER A 51 -5.88 -5.51 -2.76
CA SER A 51 -4.66 -5.73 -3.56
C SER A 51 -4.61 -7.11 -4.20
N PHE A 52 -5.09 -8.15 -3.50
CA PHE A 52 -5.18 -9.52 -4.03
C PHE A 52 -6.20 -9.63 -5.18
N ILE A 53 -7.37 -8.99 -5.02
CA ILE A 53 -8.42 -8.93 -6.06
C ILE A 53 -7.92 -8.19 -7.29
N GLN A 54 -7.22 -7.07 -7.11
CA GLN A 54 -6.65 -6.30 -8.22
C GLN A 54 -5.54 -7.05 -8.96
N SER A 55 -4.77 -7.89 -8.27
CA SER A 55 -3.76 -8.74 -8.89
C SER A 55 -4.34 -9.83 -9.80
N HIS A 56 -5.60 -10.23 -9.62
CA HIS A 56 -6.28 -11.28 -10.41
C HIS A 56 -7.23 -10.70 -11.49
N ARG A 57 -7.26 -9.38 -11.65
CA ARG A 57 -8.10 -8.67 -12.62
C ARG A 57 -7.32 -8.16 -13.83
N VAL A 58 -6.06 -8.59 -13.96
CA VAL A 58 -5.13 -8.32 -15.07
C VAL A 58 -4.92 -9.61 -15.84
#